data_AF-A0A1I0PS76-F1
#
_entry.id   AF-A0A1I0PS76-F1
#
_cell.length_a   1.000
_cell.length_b   1.000
_cell.length_c   1.000
_cell.angle_alpha   90.00
_cell.angle_beta   90.00
_cell.angle_gamma   90.00
#
_symmetry.space_group_name_H-M   'P 1'
#
loop_
_entity.id
_entity.type
_entity.pdbx_description
1 polymer ?
#
loop_
_entity_poly.entity_id
_entity_poly.type
_entity_poly.pdbx_seq_one_letter_code
_entity_poly.pdbx_strand_id
1 'polypeptide(L)'
;MAEDEFSEDFEGADPEELWEAFLELAEEQPILKESLNSALKHAAAQDLVESDPKFVEPLMRSLYLISVVSLSELDYFIEHNEVASDVYQKVLEDFEEERVSDELVAHHAAAAEPVHEKIDDLIEMRKRKIYGDTLEDIHEIQESEKEDKEEIIESIKEPFRENEENDELFEEIDRLEGWKDRVDEFPYTVEDIREINEDFGAVSGDEHFYQKHYAVMICDPEYHTRIFAYEPEFQEYPLRWMSHLTTYEHRYYYRQFKNDALDDSVLTEPITEEYLNAIVDEALKLPFFQDRSDFIEEAAENHKEGRYASSICVLFPQIEAFTWVYAAFLDEKGIEEIFVDIDVSEDGFWNFNPRDYDEITAYNENGNEMVVNSVKQLVSQTALNQHLYSDVVEYFANELFEERNPILHGNSSDFNTEVNSAKKLIFFRNFVEEFSSDLTDPSHWMDEIEQDIDVDWKDILTSDDE
;
A
#
# COMPACT_ATOMS: atom_id res chain seq x y z
N MET A 1 11.81 7.44 2.22
CA MET A 1 12.41 8.23 1.13
C MET A 1 12.29 9.71 1.43
N ALA A 2 11.11 10.33 1.36
CA ALA A 2 11.02 11.80 1.41
C ALA A 2 11.31 12.52 2.75
N GLU A 3 11.49 11.83 3.88
CA GLU A 3 11.81 12.44 5.18
C GLU A 3 13.29 12.23 5.58
N ASP A 4 13.90 11.09 5.22
CA ASP A 4 15.34 10.81 5.42
C ASP A 4 16.22 11.49 4.35
N GLU A 5 15.77 11.54 3.08
CA GLU A 5 16.35 12.47 2.08
C GLU A 5 16.14 13.93 2.51
N PHE A 6 15.17 14.22 3.40
CA PHE A 6 14.89 15.56 3.89
C PHE A 6 15.63 15.96 5.17
N SER A 7 16.09 15.01 5.98
CA SER A 7 16.73 15.32 7.26
C SER A 7 18.25 15.18 7.16
N GLU A 8 18.77 14.17 6.44
CA GLU A 8 20.21 13.95 6.32
C GLU A 8 20.88 14.89 5.30
N ASP A 9 20.23 15.22 4.19
CA ASP A 9 20.78 16.16 3.19
C ASP A 9 20.67 17.63 3.63
N PHE A 10 19.84 17.92 4.63
CA PHE A 10 19.49 19.28 5.00
C PHE A 10 19.94 19.72 6.40
N GLU A 11 20.49 18.82 7.22
CA GLU A 11 21.17 19.18 8.47
C GLU A 11 22.40 20.08 8.17
N GLY A 12 22.18 21.39 8.23
CA GLY A 12 23.17 22.42 7.92
C GLY A 12 23.22 22.88 6.45
N ALA A 13 22.25 22.48 5.62
CA ALA A 13 22.07 23.05 4.28
C ALA A 13 21.71 24.54 4.36
N ASP A 14 22.09 25.29 3.33
CA ASP A 14 21.71 26.68 3.26
C ASP A 14 20.19 26.79 3.08
N PRO A 15 19.50 27.67 3.82
CA PRO A 15 18.06 27.83 3.70
C PRO A 15 17.53 28.16 2.29
N GLU A 16 18.33 28.78 1.42
CA GLU A 16 17.96 28.97 0.02
C GLU A 16 17.97 27.63 -0.73
N GLU A 17 18.94 26.75 -0.46
CA GLU A 17 19.02 25.39 -1.04
C GLU A 17 17.86 24.52 -0.56
N LEU A 18 17.50 24.60 0.74
CA LEU A 18 16.31 23.98 1.33
C LEU A 18 15.02 24.39 0.63
N TRP A 19 14.85 25.69 0.40
CA TRP A 19 13.67 26.22 -0.26
C TRP A 19 13.60 25.84 -1.74
N GLU A 20 14.73 25.86 -2.46
CA GLU A 20 14.80 25.41 -3.85
C GLU A 20 14.45 23.92 -3.98
N ALA A 21 15.01 23.08 -3.11
CA ALA A 21 14.69 21.64 -3.08
C ALA A 21 13.21 21.39 -2.74
N PHE A 22 12.63 22.17 -1.83
CA PHE A 22 11.21 22.07 -1.53
C PHE A 22 10.31 22.55 -2.67
N LEU A 23 10.73 23.58 -3.40
CA LEU A 23 10.01 24.02 -4.60
C LEU A 23 10.06 22.96 -5.69
N GLU A 24 11.20 22.29 -5.87
CA GLU A 24 11.37 21.15 -6.77
C GLU A 24 10.47 19.99 -6.35
N LEU A 25 10.51 19.60 -5.07
CA LEU A 25 9.62 18.60 -4.50
C LEU A 25 8.14 18.97 -4.67
N ALA A 26 7.77 20.24 -4.45
CA ALA A 26 6.42 20.73 -4.65
C ALA A 26 6.03 20.80 -6.13
N GLU A 27 6.98 20.92 -7.07
CA GLU A 27 6.69 20.80 -8.50
C GLU A 27 6.34 19.36 -8.87
N GLU A 28 7.04 18.40 -8.27
CA GLU A 28 6.83 16.96 -8.44
C GLU A 28 5.58 16.46 -7.69
N GLN A 29 5.16 17.17 -6.63
CA GLN A 29 4.08 16.75 -5.72
C GLN A 29 2.89 17.74 -5.74
N PRO A 30 1.79 17.45 -6.47
CA PRO A 30 0.67 18.38 -6.68
C PRO A 30 -0.03 18.94 -5.43
N ILE A 31 -0.28 18.14 -4.39
CA ILE A 31 -0.83 18.59 -3.08
C ILE A 31 0.17 19.48 -2.36
N LEU A 32 1.47 19.17 -2.41
CA LEU A 32 2.49 19.96 -1.73
C LEU A 32 2.57 21.32 -2.43
N LYS A 33 2.52 21.33 -3.76
CA LYS A 33 2.29 22.53 -4.58
C LYS A 33 1.05 23.29 -4.16
N GLU A 34 -0.08 22.62 -3.99
CA GLU A 34 -1.35 23.27 -3.65
C GLU A 34 -1.32 23.86 -2.24
N SER A 35 -0.87 23.09 -1.25
CA SER A 35 -0.66 23.52 0.15
C SER A 35 0.32 24.69 0.22
N LEU A 36 1.46 24.59 -0.47
CA LEU A 36 2.46 25.64 -0.58
C LEU A 36 1.87 26.91 -1.21
N ASN A 37 1.17 26.78 -2.34
CA ASN A 37 0.49 27.90 -2.97
C ASN A 37 -0.60 28.50 -2.07
N SER A 38 -1.27 27.69 -1.27
CA SER A 38 -2.28 28.15 -0.31
C SER A 38 -1.65 28.93 0.83
N ALA A 39 -0.53 28.43 1.39
CA ALA A 39 0.24 29.14 2.40
C ALA A 39 0.83 30.44 1.86
N LEU A 40 1.49 30.41 0.69
CA LEU A 40 2.09 31.60 0.06
C LEU A 40 1.06 32.65 -0.39
N LYS A 41 -0.20 32.28 -0.63
CA LYS A 41 -1.28 33.26 -0.87
C LYS A 41 -1.51 34.18 0.34
N HIS A 42 -1.10 33.79 1.54
CA HIS A 42 -1.05 34.68 2.69
C HIS A 42 0.21 35.54 2.62
N ALA A 43 0.04 36.85 2.37
CA ALA A 43 1.14 37.81 2.24
C ALA A 43 2.14 37.77 3.40
N ALA A 44 1.69 37.40 4.61
CA ALA A 44 2.57 37.24 5.77
C ALA A 44 3.53 36.05 5.61
N ALA A 45 3.06 34.91 5.07
CA ALA A 45 3.89 33.73 4.86
C ALA A 45 4.92 33.96 3.74
N GLN A 46 4.52 34.64 2.66
CA GLN A 46 5.46 35.02 1.60
C GLN A 46 6.55 35.98 2.13
N ASP A 47 6.17 37.03 2.86
CA ASP A 47 7.14 37.96 3.44
C ASP A 47 8.05 37.28 4.48
N LEU A 48 7.53 36.30 5.25
CA LEU A 48 8.29 35.52 6.24
C LEU A 48 9.33 34.61 5.56
N VAL A 49 8.92 33.83 4.56
CA VAL A 49 9.83 32.98 3.76
C VAL A 49 10.93 33.82 3.10
N GLU A 50 10.58 35.00 2.58
CA GLU A 50 11.55 35.91 1.94
C GLU A 50 12.48 36.63 2.94
N SER A 51 12.11 36.72 4.24
CA SER A 51 12.83 37.56 5.22
C SER A 51 13.51 36.80 6.36
N ASP A 52 13.05 35.60 6.70
CA ASP A 52 13.68 34.72 7.69
C ASP A 52 13.77 33.29 7.14
N PRO A 53 14.92 32.93 6.57
CA PRO A 53 15.10 31.61 5.99
C PRO A 53 15.02 30.47 7.01
N LYS A 54 15.08 30.76 8.32
CA LYS A 54 14.83 29.74 9.36
C LYS A 54 13.38 29.30 9.44
N PHE A 55 12.46 30.10 8.90
CA PHE A 55 11.03 29.78 8.85
C PHE A 55 10.69 28.77 7.74
N VAL A 56 11.63 28.53 6.82
CA VAL A 56 11.45 27.64 5.66
C VAL A 56 11.28 26.20 6.11
N GLU A 57 12.19 25.66 6.92
CA GLU A 57 12.13 24.27 7.38
C GLU A 57 10.85 23.97 8.21
N PRO A 58 10.48 24.76 9.24
CA PRO A 58 9.23 24.54 9.96
C PRO A 58 8.01 24.61 9.07
N LEU A 59 7.92 25.61 8.17
CA LEU A 59 6.81 25.73 7.21
C LEU A 59 6.74 24.51 6.28
N MET A 60 7.89 24.01 5.83
CA MET A 60 7.98 22.84 4.95
C MET A 60 7.50 21.58 5.65
N ARG A 61 8.01 21.31 6.87
CA ARG A 61 7.52 20.21 7.72
C ARG A 61 6.02 20.30 7.92
N SER A 62 5.53 21.50 8.23
CA SER A 62 4.11 21.77 8.46
C SER A 62 3.26 21.52 7.21
N LEU A 63 3.69 22.02 6.05
CA LEU A 63 3.00 21.82 4.78
C LEU A 63 3.02 20.37 4.33
N TYR A 64 4.11 19.66 4.60
CA TYR A 64 4.21 18.23 4.38
C TYR A 64 3.22 17.48 5.29
N LEU A 65 3.24 17.74 6.60
CA LEU A 65 2.30 17.16 7.58
C LEU A 65 0.83 17.44 7.22
N ILE A 66 0.49 18.67 6.82
CA ILE A 66 -0.87 19.07 6.38
C ILE A 66 -1.25 18.44 5.03
N SER A 67 -0.27 18.25 4.13
CA SER A 67 -0.50 17.53 2.89
C SER A 67 -0.86 16.06 3.15
N VAL A 68 -0.40 15.52 4.29
CA VAL A 68 -0.64 14.14 4.71
C VAL A 68 -1.90 14.01 5.55
N VAL A 69 -2.23 14.85 6.54
CA VAL A 69 -3.42 14.64 7.40
C VAL A 69 -4.25 15.91 7.56
N SER A 70 -5.58 15.86 7.37
CA SER A 70 -6.43 17.04 7.59
C SER A 70 -6.76 17.28 9.07
N LEU A 71 -6.98 18.53 9.47
CA LEU A 71 -7.38 18.87 10.85
C LEU A 71 -8.68 18.15 11.27
N SER A 72 -9.62 17.97 10.33
CA SER A 72 -10.86 17.21 10.57
C SER A 72 -10.63 15.72 10.81
N GLU A 73 -9.62 15.12 10.17
CA GLU A 73 -9.23 13.72 10.41
C GLU A 73 -8.63 13.56 11.81
N LEU A 74 -7.74 14.49 12.20
CA LEU A 74 -7.17 14.52 13.54
C LEU A 74 -8.26 14.71 14.60
N ASP A 75 -9.20 15.63 14.38
CA ASP A 75 -10.35 15.84 15.26
C ASP A 75 -11.20 14.58 15.39
N TYR A 76 -11.55 13.94 14.27
CA TYR A 76 -12.35 12.73 14.29
C TYR A 76 -11.65 11.60 15.07
N PHE A 77 -10.37 11.34 14.79
CA PHE A 77 -9.60 10.31 15.48
C PHE A 77 -9.54 10.55 16.99
N ILE A 78 -9.22 11.78 17.39
CA ILE A 78 -9.11 12.15 18.80
C ILE A 78 -10.47 12.09 19.50
N GLU A 79 -11.55 12.52 18.84
CA GLU A 79 -12.90 12.47 19.41
C GLU A 79 -13.45 11.04 19.58
N HIS A 80 -13.02 10.10 18.75
CA HIS A 80 -13.54 8.72 18.72
C HIS A 80 -12.59 7.68 19.33
N ASN A 81 -11.39 8.09 19.74
CA ASN A 81 -10.43 7.25 20.44
C ASN A 81 -10.14 7.83 21.84
N GLU A 82 -10.64 7.18 22.89
CA GLU A 82 -10.50 7.64 24.28
C GLU A 82 -9.03 7.80 24.68
N VAL A 83 -8.16 6.90 24.21
CA VAL A 83 -6.72 6.96 24.46
C VAL A 83 -6.10 8.17 23.77
N ALA A 84 -6.46 8.43 22.50
CA ALA A 84 -6.00 9.60 21.75
C ALA A 84 -6.47 10.91 22.34
N SER A 85 -7.71 10.97 22.84
CA SER A 85 -8.22 12.11 23.60
C SER A 85 -7.38 12.39 24.85
N ASP A 86 -7.09 11.36 25.64
CA ASP A 86 -6.32 11.49 26.88
C ASP A 86 -4.86 11.90 26.61
N VAL A 87 -4.24 11.29 25.60
CA VAL A 87 -2.89 11.66 25.15
C VAL A 87 -2.86 13.08 24.62
N TYR A 88 -3.84 13.50 23.82
CA TYR A 88 -3.94 14.86 23.33
C TYR A 88 -4.03 15.88 24.47
N GLN A 89 -4.82 15.62 25.51
CA GLN A 89 -4.85 16.51 26.69
C GLN A 89 -3.47 16.63 27.37
N LYS A 90 -2.72 15.53 27.46
CA LYS A 90 -1.37 15.56 28.03
C LYS A 90 -0.36 16.26 27.13
N VAL A 91 -0.50 16.15 25.81
CA VAL A 91 0.32 16.93 24.87
C VAL A 91 0.05 18.42 25.09
N LEU A 92 -1.21 18.83 25.27
CA LEU A 92 -1.52 20.22 25.62
C LEU A 92 -0.86 20.67 26.94
N GLU A 93 -0.86 19.81 27.96
CA GLU A 93 -0.18 20.09 29.23
C GLU A 93 1.34 20.20 29.07
N ASP A 94 1.95 19.32 28.29
CA ASP A 94 3.39 19.34 27.99
C ASP A 94 3.80 20.64 27.25
N PHE A 95 2.96 21.12 26.34
CA PHE A 95 3.13 22.41 25.66
C PHE A 95 2.96 23.62 26.58
N GLU A 96 1.96 23.60 27.47
CA GLU A 96 1.73 24.67 28.46
C GLU A 96 2.87 24.75 29.48
N GLU A 97 3.44 23.61 29.87
CA GLU A 97 4.49 23.51 30.87
C GLU A 97 5.92 23.52 30.29
N GLU A 98 6.06 23.58 28.96
CA GLU A 98 7.33 23.49 28.21
C GLU A 98 8.21 22.30 28.64
N ARG A 99 7.61 21.10 28.66
CA ARG A 99 8.30 19.85 29.04
C ARG A 99 7.78 18.66 28.26
N VAL A 100 8.58 17.59 28.23
CA VAL A 100 8.14 16.27 27.77
C VAL A 100 7.84 15.40 28.99
N SER A 101 6.63 14.85 29.08
CA SER A 101 6.21 13.97 30.18
C SER A 101 6.77 12.56 30.04
N ASP A 102 7.29 12.02 31.14
CA ASP A 102 7.65 10.59 31.25
C ASP A 102 6.44 9.68 30.95
N GLU A 103 5.22 10.18 31.20
CA GLU A 103 3.99 9.45 30.94
C GLU A 103 3.70 9.29 29.45
N LEU A 104 3.85 10.35 28.64
CA LEU A 104 3.68 10.24 27.20
C LEU A 104 4.81 9.43 26.56
N VAL A 105 6.05 9.57 27.04
CA VAL A 105 7.18 8.73 26.60
C VAL A 105 6.89 7.25 26.86
N ALA A 106 6.39 6.91 28.05
CA ALA A 106 6.01 5.54 28.38
C ALA A 106 4.83 5.04 27.53
N HIS A 107 3.87 5.93 27.21
CA HIS A 107 2.74 5.59 26.35
C HIS A 107 3.19 5.29 24.91
N HIS A 108 4.03 6.17 24.35
CA HIS A 108 4.63 5.98 23.03
C HIS A 108 5.41 4.68 22.94
N ALA A 109 6.30 4.41 23.90
CA ALA A 109 7.07 3.17 23.93
C ALA A 109 6.17 1.92 23.97
N ALA A 110 5.05 1.98 24.70
CA ALA A 110 4.09 0.88 24.74
C ALA A 110 3.32 0.71 23.42
N ALA A 111 3.03 1.80 22.71
CA ALA A 111 2.38 1.78 21.41
C ALA A 111 3.35 1.37 20.26
N ALA A 112 4.63 1.69 20.41
CA ALA A 112 5.71 1.35 19.49
C ALA A 112 6.07 -0.15 19.50
N GLU A 113 6.01 -0.81 20.66
CA GLU A 113 6.39 -2.23 20.81
C GLU A 113 5.78 -3.19 19.76
N PRO A 114 4.45 -3.23 19.54
CA PRO A 114 3.87 -4.13 18.53
C PRO A 114 4.32 -3.78 17.10
N VAL A 115 4.67 -2.52 16.83
CA VAL A 115 5.20 -2.08 15.54
C VAL A 115 6.64 -2.57 15.37
N HIS A 116 7.45 -2.53 16.43
CA HIS A 116 8.79 -3.10 16.43
C HIS A 116 8.79 -4.60 16.20
N GLU A 117 7.90 -5.34 16.87
CA GLU A 117 7.77 -6.79 16.67
C GLU A 117 7.50 -7.09 15.19
N LYS A 118 6.57 -6.36 14.56
CA LYS A 118 6.26 -6.51 13.14
C LYS A 118 7.43 -6.15 12.22
N ILE A 119 8.15 -5.07 12.51
CA ILE A 119 9.34 -4.68 11.73
C ILE A 119 10.44 -5.74 11.85
N ASP A 120 10.66 -6.27 13.06
CA ASP A 120 11.64 -7.32 13.33
C ASP A 120 11.30 -8.62 12.58
N ASP A 121 10.03 -9.01 12.52
CA ASP A 121 9.57 -10.17 11.75
C ASP A 121 9.82 -9.99 10.24
N LEU A 122 9.56 -8.79 9.70
CA LEU A 122 9.84 -8.46 8.30
C LEU A 122 11.34 -8.52 8.00
N ILE A 123 12.17 -7.93 8.86
CA ILE A 123 13.63 -7.97 8.75
C ILE A 123 14.12 -9.42 8.78
N GLU A 124 13.64 -10.23 9.72
CA GLU A 124 14.00 -11.65 9.85
C GLU A 124 13.61 -12.44 8.61
N MET A 125 12.41 -12.21 8.07
CA MET A 125 11.98 -12.82 6.79
C MET A 125 12.94 -12.46 5.65
N ARG A 126 13.35 -11.19 5.51
CA ARG A 126 14.28 -10.77 4.46
C ARG A 126 15.67 -11.35 4.67
N LYS A 127 16.17 -11.35 5.91
CA LYS A 127 17.42 -12.03 6.28
C LYS A 127 17.37 -13.51 5.92
N ARG A 128 16.24 -14.19 6.14
CA ARG A 128 16.06 -15.60 5.75
C ARG A 128 16.08 -15.81 4.25
N LYS A 129 15.54 -14.88 3.45
CA LYS A 129 15.63 -14.92 1.99
C LYS A 129 17.08 -14.79 1.50
N ILE A 130 17.86 -13.88 2.09
CA ILE A 130 19.28 -13.65 1.73
C ILE A 130 20.16 -14.82 2.17
N TYR A 131 20.09 -15.21 3.45
CA TYR A 131 21.04 -16.11 4.07
C TYR A 131 20.59 -17.58 4.08
N GLY A 132 19.30 -17.86 3.87
CA GLY A 132 18.75 -19.22 3.95
C GLY A 132 19.12 -19.90 5.28
N ASP A 133 19.59 -21.14 5.19
CA ASP A 133 20.01 -21.94 6.35
C ASP A 133 21.20 -21.31 7.13
N THR A 134 21.98 -20.41 6.51
CA THR A 134 23.13 -19.78 7.19
C THR A 134 22.72 -18.72 8.22
N LEU A 135 21.46 -18.32 8.25
CA LEU A 135 20.95 -17.36 9.23
C LEU A 135 21.02 -17.93 10.66
N GLU A 136 20.72 -19.21 10.85
CA GLU A 136 20.81 -19.86 12.16
C GLU A 136 22.26 -19.87 12.70
N ASP A 137 23.23 -20.13 11.82
CA ASP A 137 24.66 -20.07 12.16
C ASP A 137 25.06 -18.63 12.56
N ILE A 138 24.56 -17.62 11.86
CA ILE A 138 24.79 -16.21 12.20
C ILE A 138 24.25 -15.90 13.60
N HIS A 139 23.03 -16.33 13.92
CA HIS A 139 22.42 -16.13 15.25
C HIS A 139 23.21 -16.85 16.35
N GLU A 140 23.61 -18.11 16.15
CA GLU A 140 24.42 -18.86 17.13
C GLU A 140 25.76 -18.16 17.41
N ILE A 141 26.41 -17.61 16.37
CA ILE A 141 27.66 -16.87 16.51
C ILE A 141 27.44 -15.54 17.23
N GLN A 142 26.35 -14.83 16.92
CA GLN A 142 26.01 -13.54 17.52
C GLN A 142 25.75 -13.66 19.03
N GLU A 143 25.06 -14.73 19.45
CA GLU A 143 24.79 -15.06 20.86
C GLU A 143 26.03 -15.61 21.60
N SER A 144 27.08 -16.01 20.89
CA SER A 144 28.27 -16.57 21.51
C SER A 144 29.12 -15.53 22.28
N GLU A 145 29.92 -16.02 23.22
CA GLU A 145 30.91 -15.22 23.97
C GLU A 145 32.26 -15.08 23.21
N LYS A 146 32.33 -15.43 21.92
CA LYS A 146 33.56 -15.32 21.14
C LYS A 146 33.97 -13.85 20.97
N GLU A 147 35.26 -13.56 21.19
CA GLU A 147 35.81 -12.21 21.02
C GLU A 147 35.87 -11.80 19.53
N ASP A 148 35.91 -12.75 18.60
CA ASP A 148 36.02 -12.55 17.15
C ASP A 148 34.68 -12.70 16.40
N LYS A 149 33.55 -12.73 17.11
CA LYS A 149 32.24 -13.01 16.50
C LYS A 149 31.83 -12.03 15.40
N GLU A 150 32.14 -10.74 15.55
CA GLU A 150 31.85 -9.71 14.53
C GLU A 150 32.64 -9.97 13.23
N GLU A 151 33.94 -10.30 13.35
CA GLU A 151 34.79 -10.64 12.18
C GLU A 151 34.29 -11.91 11.48
N ILE A 152 33.85 -12.91 12.26
CA ILE A 152 33.29 -14.14 11.72
C ILE A 152 31.97 -13.86 10.99
N ILE A 153 31.03 -13.13 11.61
CA ILE A 153 29.73 -12.79 11.00
C ILE A 153 29.96 -12.00 9.71
N GLU A 154 30.85 -11.02 9.71
CA GLU A 154 31.13 -10.24 8.51
C GLU A 154 31.72 -11.10 7.40
N SER A 155 32.62 -12.04 7.73
CA SER A 155 33.16 -12.98 6.74
C SER A 155 32.11 -13.92 6.14
N ILE A 156 31.02 -14.18 6.87
CA ILE A 156 29.87 -14.96 6.40
C ILE A 156 28.95 -14.10 5.54
N LYS A 157 28.73 -12.82 5.91
CA LYS A 157 27.83 -11.89 5.19
C LYS A 157 28.42 -11.38 3.88
N GLU A 158 29.74 -11.17 3.80
CA GLU A 158 30.39 -10.52 2.65
C GLU A 158 30.04 -11.17 1.30
N PRO A 159 30.08 -12.52 1.13
CA PRO A 159 29.71 -13.13 -0.14
C PRO A 159 28.25 -12.90 -0.56
N PHE A 160 27.34 -12.66 0.39
CA PHE A 160 25.94 -12.35 0.10
C PHE A 160 25.75 -10.90 -0.31
N ARG A 161 26.55 -9.97 0.25
CA ARG A 161 26.58 -8.56 -0.15
C ARG A 161 27.22 -8.34 -1.52
N GLU A 162 28.15 -9.18 -1.93
CA GLU A 162 28.73 -9.13 -3.28
C GLU A 162 27.79 -9.67 -4.37
N ASN A 163 26.63 -10.23 -4.01
CA ASN A 163 25.64 -10.73 -4.95
C ASN A 163 24.58 -9.66 -5.26
N GLU A 164 24.63 -9.11 -6.48
CA GLU A 164 23.70 -8.09 -6.97
C GLU A 164 22.21 -8.49 -6.86
N GLU A 165 21.89 -9.79 -6.90
CA GLU A 165 20.51 -10.29 -6.71
C GLU A 165 19.95 -10.02 -5.30
N ASN A 166 20.82 -9.72 -4.32
CA ASN A 166 20.44 -9.42 -2.95
C ASN A 166 20.35 -7.92 -2.65
N ASP A 167 20.78 -7.04 -3.56
CA ASP A 167 20.90 -5.59 -3.30
C ASP A 167 19.55 -5.00 -2.85
N GLU A 168 18.47 -5.33 -3.55
CA GLU A 168 17.11 -4.88 -3.21
C GLU A 168 16.67 -5.33 -1.81
N LEU A 169 17.03 -6.55 -1.40
CA LEU A 169 16.67 -7.10 -0.08
C LEU A 169 17.48 -6.45 1.04
N PHE A 170 18.74 -6.08 0.79
CA PHE A 170 19.54 -5.30 1.73
C PHE A 170 19.00 -3.89 1.89
N GLU A 171 18.65 -3.22 0.79
CA GLU A 171 17.99 -1.90 0.84
C GLU A 171 16.63 -1.97 1.55
N GLU A 172 15.87 -3.07 1.42
CA GLU A 172 14.66 -3.30 2.21
C GLU A 172 14.95 -3.43 3.71
N ILE A 173 15.97 -4.19 4.10
CA ILE A 173 16.36 -4.33 5.51
C ILE A 173 16.78 -2.98 6.09
N ASP A 174 17.64 -2.23 5.39
CA ASP A 174 18.11 -0.93 5.84
C ASP A 174 16.93 0.06 6.00
N ARG A 175 15.95 0.02 5.09
CA ARG A 175 14.71 0.81 5.20
C ARG A 175 13.86 0.42 6.42
N LEU A 176 13.76 -0.88 6.72
CA LEU A 176 13.02 -1.38 7.87
C LEU A 176 13.72 -1.01 9.18
N GLU A 177 15.05 -1.10 9.23
CA GLU A 177 15.86 -0.68 10.38
C GLU A 177 15.72 0.83 10.62
N GLY A 178 15.78 1.66 9.56
CA GLY A 178 15.51 3.10 9.66
C GLY A 178 14.05 3.44 10.00
N TRP A 179 13.08 2.58 9.66
CA TRP A 179 11.71 2.74 10.13
C TRP A 179 11.59 2.44 11.63
N LYS A 180 12.28 1.40 12.11
CA LYS A 180 12.32 1.06 13.54
C LYS A 180 12.86 2.22 14.36
N ASP A 181 13.98 2.80 13.95
CA ASP A 181 14.59 3.95 14.64
C ASP A 181 13.63 5.14 14.75
N ARG A 182 12.81 5.38 13.72
CA ARG A 182 11.78 6.44 13.72
C ARG A 182 10.59 6.14 14.63
N VAL A 183 10.22 4.87 14.77
CA VAL A 183 9.18 4.45 15.72
C VAL A 183 9.69 4.54 17.16
N ASP A 184 11.01 4.39 17.37
CA ASP A 184 11.65 4.59 18.68
C ASP A 184 11.76 6.09 19.05
N GLU A 185 11.87 6.99 18.06
CA GLU A 185 11.99 8.42 18.30
C GLU A 185 10.69 9.02 18.85
N PHE A 186 10.80 9.65 20.03
CA PHE A 186 9.64 10.31 20.61
C PHE A 186 9.27 11.55 19.79
N PRO A 187 7.98 11.81 19.49
CA PRO A 187 7.61 12.72 18.40
C PRO A 187 8.00 14.20 18.55
N TYR A 188 8.39 14.65 19.75
CA TYR A 188 8.83 16.02 19.97
C TYR A 188 9.78 16.15 21.16
N THR A 189 10.60 17.19 21.13
CA THR A 189 11.52 17.59 22.19
C THR A 189 11.03 18.85 22.91
N VAL A 190 11.71 19.22 23.99
CA VAL A 190 11.47 20.49 24.68
C VAL A 190 11.78 21.69 23.79
N GLU A 191 12.72 21.56 22.84
CA GLU A 191 13.04 22.66 21.93
C GLU A 191 11.92 22.84 20.90
N ASP A 192 11.38 21.76 20.33
CA ASP A 192 10.23 21.83 19.42
C ASP A 192 9.02 22.53 20.06
N ILE A 193 8.73 22.23 21.34
CA ILE A 193 7.67 22.91 22.10
C ILE A 193 7.93 24.42 22.18
N ARG A 194 9.18 24.82 22.46
CA ARG A 194 9.54 26.24 22.58
C ARG A 194 9.46 26.94 21.24
N GLU A 195 9.99 26.34 20.18
CA GLU A 195 9.94 26.89 18.84
C GLU A 195 8.49 27.08 18.39
N ILE A 196 7.64 26.07 18.58
CA ILE A 196 6.21 26.19 18.25
C ILE A 196 5.53 27.29 19.09
N ASN A 197 5.79 27.34 20.39
CA ASN A 197 5.23 28.37 21.27
C ASN A 197 5.71 29.79 20.92
N GLU A 198 6.97 29.95 20.51
CA GLU A 198 7.58 31.23 20.14
C GLU A 198 7.12 31.71 18.75
N ASP A 199 7.09 30.81 17.77
CA ASP A 199 6.81 31.15 16.36
C ASP A 199 5.32 31.33 16.07
N PHE A 200 4.45 30.54 16.70
CA PHE A 200 3.02 30.60 16.42
C PHE A 200 2.26 31.49 17.41
N GLY A 201 2.75 31.66 18.64
CA GLY A 201 2.10 32.46 19.69
C GLY A 201 0.61 32.10 19.89
N ALA A 202 -0.12 32.86 20.72
CA ALA A 202 -1.56 32.64 20.97
C ALA A 202 -2.47 32.98 19.75
N VAL A 203 -1.97 32.87 18.52
CA VAL A 203 -2.61 33.32 17.28
C VAL A 203 -3.01 32.11 16.44
N SER A 204 -4.34 31.92 16.36
CA SER A 204 -5.10 30.99 15.49
C SER A 204 -4.94 29.50 15.80
N GLY A 205 -6.04 28.75 15.64
CA GLY A 205 -6.18 27.34 16.01
C GLY A 205 -5.29 26.33 15.27
N ASP A 206 -4.23 26.80 14.61
CA ASP A 206 -3.21 25.98 13.95
C ASP A 206 -2.22 25.40 14.97
N GLU A 207 -2.04 26.01 16.15
CA GLU A 207 -1.21 25.45 17.24
C GLU A 207 -1.72 24.07 17.69
N HIS A 208 -3.04 23.90 17.70
CA HIS A 208 -3.67 22.62 18.00
C HIS A 208 -3.47 21.58 16.90
N PHE A 209 -3.11 21.97 15.67
CA PHE A 209 -2.84 21.00 14.61
C PHE A 209 -1.61 20.15 14.95
N TYR A 210 -0.47 20.78 15.30
CA TYR A 210 0.75 20.04 15.68
C TYR A 210 0.55 19.21 16.94
N GLN A 211 -0.13 19.78 17.95
CA GLN A 211 -0.42 19.08 19.20
C GLN A 211 -1.29 17.84 18.97
N LYS A 212 -2.29 17.93 18.08
CA LYS A 212 -3.10 16.77 17.67
C LYS A 212 -2.27 15.76 16.89
N HIS A 213 -1.39 16.23 16.02
CA HIS A 213 -0.52 15.38 15.24
C HIS A 213 0.43 14.56 16.14
N TYR A 214 1.08 15.21 17.10
CA TYR A 214 1.89 14.54 18.11
C TYR A 214 1.08 13.55 18.95
N ALA A 215 -0.17 13.89 19.28
CA ALA A 215 -1.03 12.98 20.01
C ALA A 215 -1.31 11.68 19.23
N VAL A 216 -1.54 11.79 17.91
CA VAL A 216 -1.70 10.61 17.05
C VAL A 216 -0.41 9.80 16.97
N MET A 217 0.74 10.43 16.74
CA MET A 217 2.03 9.74 16.70
C MET A 217 2.34 9.01 18.02
N ILE A 218 2.00 9.60 19.17
CA ILE A 218 2.21 8.98 20.49
C ILE A 218 1.27 7.78 20.71
N CYS A 219 0.01 7.90 20.31
CA CYS A 219 -0.98 6.85 20.52
C CYS A 219 -0.81 5.67 19.59
N ASP A 220 -0.43 5.95 18.35
CA ASP A 220 -0.37 4.96 17.31
C ASP A 220 0.71 5.35 16.28
N PRO A 221 1.98 5.03 16.60
CA PRO A 221 3.12 5.31 15.73
C PRO A 221 2.97 4.68 14.33
N GLU A 222 2.27 3.55 14.23
CA GLU A 222 1.93 2.90 12.97
C GLU A 222 0.87 3.71 12.19
N TYR A 223 -0.16 4.20 12.88
CA TYR A 223 -1.28 4.92 12.28
C TYR A 223 -0.86 6.21 11.59
N HIS A 224 0.11 6.98 12.11
CA HIS A 224 0.65 8.15 11.42
C HIS A 224 1.10 7.83 9.97
N THR A 225 1.54 6.59 9.72
CA THR A 225 1.92 6.13 8.38
C THR A 225 0.75 5.53 7.55
N ARG A 226 -0.42 5.28 8.17
CA ARG A 226 -1.56 4.52 7.59
C ARG A 226 -2.95 5.17 7.62
N ILE A 227 -3.10 6.38 8.17
CA ILE A 227 -4.40 7.05 8.47
C ILE A 227 -5.48 6.98 7.36
N PHE A 228 -5.10 6.85 6.09
CA PHE A 228 -6.00 7.00 4.96
C PHE A 228 -6.92 5.80 4.67
N ALA A 229 -6.51 4.55 4.96
CA ALA A 229 -7.23 3.35 4.52
C ALA A 229 -8.49 3.02 5.36
N TYR A 230 -8.67 3.67 6.52
CA TYR A 230 -9.72 3.35 7.49
C TYR A 230 -10.83 4.40 7.60
N GLU A 231 -10.82 5.46 6.76
CA GLU A 231 -11.98 6.35 6.71
C GLU A 231 -13.21 5.54 6.24
N PRO A 232 -14.37 5.61 6.93
CA PRO A 232 -15.60 4.97 6.47
C PRO A 232 -15.95 5.33 5.03
N GLU A 233 -15.54 6.52 4.58
CA GLU A 233 -15.75 7.02 3.23
C GLU A 233 -14.58 6.73 2.28
N PHE A 234 -13.42 6.27 2.76
CA PHE A 234 -12.42 5.63 1.90
C PHE A 234 -12.98 4.32 1.31
N GLN A 235 -13.84 3.62 2.06
CA GLN A 235 -14.68 2.53 1.53
C GLN A 235 -15.68 2.99 0.46
N GLU A 236 -15.87 4.31 0.27
CA GLU A 236 -16.64 4.88 -0.83
C GLU A 236 -15.75 5.44 -1.96
N TYR A 237 -14.43 5.52 -1.75
CA TYR A 237 -13.47 6.05 -2.73
C TYR A 237 -13.25 5.07 -3.89
N PRO A 238 -13.64 5.44 -5.13
CA PRO A 238 -13.72 4.49 -6.25
C PRO A 238 -12.35 4.06 -6.81
N LEU A 239 -11.25 4.70 -6.39
CA LEU A 239 -9.89 4.40 -6.86
C LEU A 239 -8.99 3.84 -5.76
N ARG A 240 -9.55 3.42 -4.62
CA ARG A 240 -8.77 2.81 -3.52
C ARG A 240 -7.97 1.59 -3.94
N TRP A 241 -8.38 0.95 -5.03
CA TRP A 241 -7.75 -0.24 -5.59
C TRP A 241 -6.50 0.03 -6.41
N MET A 242 -6.15 1.29 -6.69
CA MET A 242 -4.93 1.63 -7.42
C MET A 242 -3.70 1.49 -6.50
N SER A 243 -3.36 0.27 -6.11
CA SER A 243 -2.27 -0.09 -5.19
C SER A 243 -0.89 0.46 -5.58
N HIS A 244 -0.67 0.76 -6.86
CA HIS A 244 0.56 1.39 -7.34
C HIS A 244 0.65 2.89 -7.02
N LEU A 245 -0.44 3.52 -6.58
CA LEU A 245 -0.40 4.90 -6.12
C LEU A 245 0.23 4.96 -4.73
N THR A 246 1.08 5.96 -4.52
CA THR A 246 1.54 6.33 -3.19
C THR A 246 0.34 6.76 -2.31
N THR A 247 0.46 6.63 -0.99
CA THR A 247 -0.54 7.14 -0.02
C THR A 247 -0.90 8.60 -0.29
N TYR A 248 0.08 9.37 -0.75
CA TYR A 248 -0.07 10.76 -1.14
C TYR A 248 -1.01 10.96 -2.35
N GLU A 249 -0.75 10.28 -3.46
CA GLU A 249 -1.59 10.35 -4.66
C GLU A 249 -3.01 9.90 -4.36
N HIS A 250 -3.12 8.81 -3.60
CA HIS A 250 -4.36 8.31 -3.06
C HIS A 250 -5.17 9.40 -2.31
N ARG A 251 -4.53 10.18 -1.45
CA ARG A 251 -5.15 11.32 -0.74
C ARG A 251 -5.53 12.46 -1.66
N TYR A 252 -4.69 12.79 -2.65
CA TYR A 252 -5.00 13.84 -3.62
C TYR A 252 -6.31 13.53 -4.34
N TYR A 253 -6.40 12.35 -4.93
CA TYR A 253 -7.56 11.93 -5.70
C TYR A 253 -8.80 11.70 -4.83
N TYR A 254 -8.62 11.25 -3.59
CA TYR A 254 -9.71 11.19 -2.63
C TYR A 254 -10.26 12.57 -2.25
N ARG A 255 -9.41 13.57 -2.04
CA ARG A 255 -9.85 14.97 -1.82
C ARG A 255 -10.57 15.51 -3.05
N GLN A 256 -10.11 15.18 -4.25
CA GLN A 256 -10.84 15.52 -5.49
C GLN A 256 -12.21 14.84 -5.51
N PHE A 257 -12.30 13.56 -5.12
CA PHE A 257 -13.55 12.81 -5.08
C PHE A 257 -14.55 13.44 -4.10
N LYS A 258 -14.10 13.78 -2.89
CA LYS A 258 -14.93 14.46 -1.87
C LYS A 258 -15.46 15.83 -2.32
N ASN A 259 -14.77 16.49 -3.23
CA ASN A 259 -15.14 17.80 -3.76
C ASN A 259 -15.89 17.73 -5.10
N ASP A 260 -16.36 16.54 -5.53
CA ASP A 260 -16.96 16.30 -6.85
C ASP A 260 -16.06 16.77 -8.02
N ALA A 261 -14.74 16.74 -7.81
CA ALA A 261 -13.72 17.23 -8.72
C ALA A 261 -12.81 16.11 -9.29
N LEU A 262 -12.97 14.87 -8.81
CA LEU A 262 -12.27 13.71 -9.38
C LEU A 262 -12.82 13.42 -10.78
N ASP A 263 -11.94 13.53 -11.77
CA ASP A 263 -12.20 13.12 -13.14
C ASP A 263 -11.39 11.86 -13.47
N ASP A 264 -11.89 11.11 -14.44
CA ASP A 264 -11.30 9.86 -14.94
C ASP A 264 -9.89 10.02 -15.53
N SER A 265 -9.42 11.26 -15.75
CA SER A 265 -8.07 11.58 -16.25
C SER A 265 -6.93 11.11 -15.33
N VAL A 266 -7.17 11.02 -14.01
CA VAL A 266 -6.25 10.38 -13.04
C VAL A 266 -5.74 9.03 -13.51
N LEU A 267 -6.59 8.25 -14.17
CA LEU A 267 -6.26 6.89 -14.57
C LEU A 267 -5.26 6.84 -15.71
N THR A 268 -5.02 7.97 -16.38
CA THR A 268 -4.07 8.06 -17.49
C THR A 268 -2.68 8.50 -17.04
N GLU A 269 -2.58 9.19 -15.90
CA GLU A 269 -1.31 9.72 -15.38
C GLU A 269 -0.26 8.62 -15.12
N PRO A 270 -0.61 7.43 -14.59
CA PRO A 270 0.36 6.36 -14.33
C PRO A 270 0.89 5.66 -15.58
N ILE A 271 0.23 5.80 -16.75
CA ILE A 271 0.55 4.98 -17.94
C ILE A 271 1.75 5.55 -18.71
N THR A 272 2.91 5.47 -18.09
CA THR A 272 4.20 5.77 -18.73
C THR A 272 4.70 4.58 -19.56
N GLU A 273 5.72 4.79 -20.39
CA GLU A 273 6.38 3.69 -21.11
C GLU A 273 6.99 2.67 -20.15
N GLU A 274 7.53 3.12 -19.03
CA GLU A 274 8.05 2.28 -17.97
C GLU A 274 6.95 1.45 -17.30
N TYR A 275 5.81 2.07 -16.98
CA TYR A 275 4.65 1.38 -16.43
C TYR A 275 4.12 0.31 -17.40
N LEU A 276 4.05 0.61 -18.68
CA LEU A 276 3.64 -0.36 -19.72
C LEU A 276 4.60 -1.54 -19.82
N ASN A 277 5.91 -1.30 -19.73
CA ASN A 277 6.91 -2.38 -19.70
C ASN A 277 6.76 -3.22 -18.43
N ALA A 278 6.56 -2.59 -17.27
CA ALA A 278 6.32 -3.29 -16.01
C ALA A 278 5.08 -4.21 -16.07
N ILE A 279 3.99 -3.78 -16.72
CA ILE A 279 2.82 -4.64 -16.94
C ILE A 279 3.18 -5.90 -17.73
N VAL A 280 3.95 -5.73 -18.81
CA VAL A 280 4.38 -6.86 -19.65
C VAL A 280 5.27 -7.80 -18.83
N ASP A 281 6.29 -7.26 -18.17
CA ASP A 281 7.25 -8.03 -17.38
C ASP A 281 6.56 -8.82 -16.27
N GLU A 282 5.63 -8.19 -15.54
CA GLU A 282 4.86 -8.84 -14.48
C GLU A 282 4.00 -9.97 -15.03
N ALA A 283 3.25 -9.72 -16.12
CA ALA A 283 2.42 -10.74 -16.73
C ALA A 283 3.25 -11.95 -17.17
N LEU A 284 4.45 -11.74 -17.74
CA LEU A 284 5.31 -12.81 -18.22
C LEU A 284 5.94 -13.67 -17.12
N LYS A 285 5.85 -13.27 -15.85
CA LYS A 285 6.17 -14.15 -14.71
C LYS A 285 5.21 -15.35 -14.64
N LEU A 286 3.99 -15.20 -15.16
CA LEU A 286 2.95 -16.22 -15.11
C LEU A 286 3.00 -17.14 -16.36
N PRO A 287 3.02 -18.47 -16.19
CA PRO A 287 3.02 -19.42 -17.31
C PRO A 287 1.90 -19.19 -18.34
N PHE A 288 0.71 -18.79 -17.87
CA PHE A 288 -0.43 -18.50 -18.74
C PHE A 288 -0.14 -17.43 -19.81
N PHE A 289 0.64 -16.39 -19.45
CA PHE A 289 0.91 -15.28 -20.35
C PHE A 289 2.19 -15.43 -21.16
N GLN A 290 3.09 -16.36 -20.83
CA GLN A 290 4.31 -16.61 -21.62
C GLN A 290 3.97 -16.99 -23.07
N ASP A 291 3.01 -17.90 -23.25
CA ASP A 291 2.50 -18.31 -24.57
C ASP A 291 1.61 -17.25 -25.24
N ARG A 292 1.31 -16.15 -24.53
CA ARG A 292 0.43 -15.06 -24.96
C ARG A 292 1.14 -13.70 -24.93
N SER A 293 2.46 -13.70 -24.83
CA SER A 293 3.33 -12.51 -24.73
C SER A 293 3.01 -11.48 -25.80
N ASP A 294 2.91 -11.92 -27.06
CA ASP A 294 2.55 -11.08 -28.20
C ASP A 294 1.25 -10.27 -27.97
N PHE A 295 0.26 -10.82 -27.27
CA PHE A 295 -1.00 -10.12 -26.99
C PHE A 295 -0.86 -9.05 -25.91
N ILE A 296 -0.05 -9.31 -24.88
CA ILE A 296 0.17 -8.35 -23.80
C ILE A 296 1.01 -7.18 -24.31
N GLU A 297 2.08 -7.48 -25.05
CA GLU A 297 2.91 -6.49 -25.75
C GLU A 297 2.07 -5.67 -26.74
N GLU A 298 1.21 -6.32 -27.54
CA GLU A 298 0.32 -5.63 -28.47
C GLU A 298 -0.68 -4.71 -27.75
N ALA A 299 -1.21 -5.12 -26.60
CA ALA A 299 -2.11 -4.28 -25.82
C ALA A 299 -1.41 -3.00 -25.30
N ALA A 300 -0.18 -3.13 -24.81
CA ALA A 300 0.65 -2.02 -24.34
C ALA A 300 1.05 -1.08 -25.49
N GLU A 301 1.57 -1.62 -26.60
CA GLU A 301 1.99 -0.82 -27.76
C GLU A 301 0.79 -0.13 -28.43
N ASN A 302 -0.38 -0.78 -28.46
CA ASN A 302 -1.59 -0.14 -28.95
C ASN A 302 -1.99 1.06 -28.07
N HIS A 303 -1.84 1.00 -26.76
CA HIS A 303 -2.10 2.15 -25.89
C HIS A 303 -1.11 3.28 -26.18
N LYS A 304 0.19 2.96 -26.20
CA LYS A 304 1.28 3.90 -26.48
C LYS A 304 1.11 4.64 -27.81
N GLU A 305 0.64 3.96 -28.86
CA GLU A 305 0.37 4.56 -30.17
C GLU A 305 -0.99 5.28 -30.28
N GLY A 306 -1.77 5.37 -29.20
CA GLY A 306 -3.11 5.97 -29.20
C GLY A 306 -4.18 5.14 -29.90
N ARG A 307 -3.94 3.83 -30.10
CA ARG A 307 -4.87 2.84 -30.66
C ARG A 307 -5.69 2.18 -29.55
N TYR A 308 -6.33 2.98 -28.71
CA TYR A 308 -6.98 2.55 -27.47
C TYR A 308 -8.03 1.44 -27.66
N ALA A 309 -8.87 1.52 -28.69
CA ALA A 309 -9.83 0.45 -28.99
C ALA A 309 -9.14 -0.90 -29.24
N SER A 310 -7.99 -0.90 -29.89
CA SER A 310 -7.21 -2.11 -30.15
C SER A 310 -6.62 -2.66 -28.85
N SER A 311 -6.04 -1.78 -28.03
CA SER A 311 -5.55 -2.14 -26.69
C SER A 311 -6.64 -2.82 -25.85
N ILE A 312 -7.83 -2.19 -25.77
CA ILE A 312 -8.98 -2.72 -25.03
C ILE A 312 -9.43 -4.08 -25.58
N CYS A 313 -9.59 -4.21 -26.90
CA CYS A 313 -10.06 -5.44 -27.53
C CYS A 313 -9.06 -6.61 -27.42
N VAL A 314 -7.77 -6.31 -27.37
CA VAL A 314 -6.71 -7.33 -27.19
C VAL A 314 -6.65 -7.78 -25.72
N LEU A 315 -6.77 -6.84 -24.78
CA LEU A 315 -6.59 -7.11 -23.35
C LEU A 315 -7.81 -7.80 -22.71
N PHE A 316 -9.03 -7.47 -23.14
CA PHE A 316 -10.25 -8.03 -22.53
C PHE A 316 -10.32 -9.56 -22.53
N PRO A 317 -10.11 -10.26 -23.65
CA PRO A 317 -10.12 -11.72 -23.65
C PRO A 317 -9.06 -12.33 -22.72
N GLN A 318 -7.96 -11.60 -22.46
CA GLN A 318 -6.90 -12.07 -21.56
C GLN A 318 -7.36 -11.98 -20.11
N ILE A 319 -7.94 -10.85 -19.72
CA ILE A 319 -8.56 -10.67 -18.39
C ILE A 319 -9.60 -11.77 -18.14
N GLU A 320 -10.55 -11.95 -19.06
CA GLU A 320 -11.63 -12.93 -18.91
C GLU A 320 -11.09 -14.35 -18.72
N ALA A 321 -10.18 -14.77 -19.60
CA ALA A 321 -9.60 -16.10 -19.54
C ALA A 321 -8.77 -16.31 -18.27
N PHE A 322 -8.03 -15.28 -17.82
CA PHE A 322 -7.20 -15.36 -16.64
C PHE A 322 -8.02 -15.43 -15.34
N THR A 323 -9.18 -14.77 -15.27
CA THR A 323 -10.12 -14.92 -14.14
C THR A 323 -10.58 -16.36 -13.94
N TRP A 324 -10.82 -17.09 -15.02
CA TRP A 324 -11.15 -18.51 -14.96
C TRP A 324 -9.98 -19.37 -14.49
N VAL A 325 -8.78 -19.10 -14.99
CA VAL A 325 -7.55 -19.79 -14.57
C VAL A 325 -7.28 -19.57 -13.07
N TYR A 326 -7.54 -18.37 -12.56
CA TYR A 326 -7.39 -18.07 -11.15
C TYR A 326 -8.41 -18.78 -10.26
N ALA A 327 -9.67 -18.84 -10.67
CA ALA A 327 -10.64 -19.64 -9.95
C ALA A 327 -10.25 -21.13 -9.90
N ALA A 328 -9.73 -21.68 -11.00
CA ALA A 328 -9.23 -23.05 -11.04
C ALA A 328 -7.99 -23.26 -10.17
N PHE A 329 -7.10 -22.26 -10.08
CA PHE A 329 -5.95 -22.28 -9.18
C PHE A 329 -6.38 -22.36 -7.72
N LEU A 330 -7.29 -21.49 -7.29
CA LEU A 330 -7.77 -21.45 -5.90
C LEU A 330 -8.44 -22.76 -5.50
N ASP A 331 -9.25 -23.34 -6.39
CA ASP A 331 -9.86 -24.67 -6.21
C ASP A 331 -8.79 -25.77 -6.09
N GLU A 332 -7.83 -25.84 -7.03
CA GLU A 332 -6.78 -26.87 -7.01
C GLU A 332 -5.92 -26.80 -5.74
N LYS A 333 -5.69 -25.60 -5.21
CA LYS A 333 -4.91 -25.39 -3.97
C LYS A 333 -5.71 -25.59 -2.70
N GLY A 334 -7.04 -25.62 -2.76
CA GLY A 334 -7.91 -25.71 -1.59
C GLY A 334 -7.72 -24.52 -0.63
N ILE A 335 -7.38 -23.35 -1.17
CA ILE A 335 -7.18 -22.11 -0.39
C ILE A 335 -8.53 -21.59 0.13
N GLU A 336 -9.60 -21.78 -0.64
CA GLU A 336 -10.97 -21.43 -0.26
C GLU A 336 -11.95 -22.53 -0.66
N GLU A 337 -13.14 -22.58 -0.04
CA GLU A 337 -14.27 -23.42 -0.51
C GLU A 337 -14.90 -22.86 -1.81
N ILE A 338 -14.10 -22.25 -2.69
CA ILE A 338 -14.47 -22.06 -4.10
C ILE A 338 -14.31 -23.43 -4.76
N PHE A 339 -15.19 -24.39 -4.44
CA PHE A 339 -15.25 -25.63 -5.18
C PHE A 339 -15.84 -25.31 -6.55
N VAL A 340 -15.06 -24.72 -7.47
CA VAL A 340 -15.44 -24.84 -8.86
C VAL A 340 -15.15 -26.30 -9.20
N ASP A 341 -16.17 -27.16 -9.37
CA ASP A 341 -15.96 -28.57 -9.74
C ASP A 341 -15.47 -28.62 -11.19
N ILE A 342 -14.23 -28.19 -11.36
CA ILE A 342 -13.47 -28.17 -12.58
C ILE A 342 -12.67 -29.44 -12.53
N ASP A 343 -12.96 -30.37 -13.43
CA ASP A 343 -12.04 -31.48 -13.72
C ASP A 343 -10.80 -30.87 -14.37
N VAL A 344 -9.89 -30.32 -13.55
CA VAL A 344 -8.62 -29.77 -14.00
C VAL A 344 -7.83 -30.97 -14.49
N SER A 345 -7.86 -31.19 -15.80
CA SER A 345 -7.25 -32.35 -16.45
C SER A 345 -5.77 -32.54 -16.05
N GLU A 346 -5.16 -33.66 -16.42
CA GLU A 346 -3.71 -33.91 -16.22
C GLU A 346 -2.77 -32.77 -16.70
N ASP A 347 -3.28 -31.85 -17.53
CA ASP A 347 -2.57 -30.68 -18.07
C ASP A 347 -2.55 -29.44 -17.14
N GLY A 348 -3.21 -29.47 -15.97
CA GLY A 348 -3.17 -28.44 -14.91
C GLY A 348 -4.02 -27.18 -15.15
N PHE A 349 -4.23 -26.37 -14.09
CA PHE A 349 -5.13 -25.20 -14.11
C PHE A 349 -4.75 -24.11 -15.13
N TRP A 350 -3.48 -24.05 -15.52
CA TRP A 350 -2.99 -23.12 -16.55
C TRP A 350 -3.66 -23.29 -17.92
N ASN A 351 -4.15 -24.49 -18.20
CA ASN A 351 -4.82 -24.83 -19.45
C ASN A 351 -6.35 -24.84 -19.30
N PHE A 352 -6.88 -24.41 -18.15
CA PHE A 352 -8.31 -24.38 -17.93
C PHE A 352 -9.01 -23.46 -18.94
N ASN A 353 -10.02 -24.01 -19.61
CA ASN A 353 -10.85 -23.29 -20.55
C ASN A 353 -12.31 -23.62 -20.25
N PRO A 354 -13.10 -22.63 -19.79
CA PRO A 354 -14.49 -22.87 -19.37
C PRO A 354 -15.38 -23.37 -20.52
N ARG A 355 -14.99 -23.16 -21.78
CA ARG A 355 -15.76 -23.59 -22.96
C ARG A 355 -15.68 -25.08 -23.24
N ASP A 356 -14.75 -25.79 -22.60
CA ASP A 356 -14.60 -27.24 -22.76
C ASP A 356 -15.57 -28.03 -21.87
N TYR A 357 -16.35 -27.33 -21.03
CA TYR A 357 -17.31 -27.89 -20.09
C TYR A 357 -18.74 -27.50 -20.49
N ASP A 358 -19.67 -28.47 -20.40
CA ASP A 358 -21.09 -28.21 -20.67
C ASP A 358 -21.73 -27.37 -19.54
N GLU A 359 -21.30 -27.62 -18.30
CA GLU A 359 -21.71 -26.89 -17.10
C GLU A 359 -20.49 -26.76 -16.18
N ILE A 360 -20.32 -25.58 -15.59
CA ILE A 360 -19.32 -25.32 -14.55
C ILE A 360 -20.12 -25.04 -13.28
N THR A 361 -19.89 -25.84 -12.23
CA THR A 361 -20.51 -25.60 -10.92
C THR A 361 -19.48 -24.95 -10.00
N ALA A 362 -19.92 -24.03 -9.15
CA ALA A 362 -19.13 -23.43 -8.08
C ALA A 362 -19.96 -23.34 -6.80
N TYR A 363 -19.33 -23.07 -5.67
CA TYR A 363 -20.02 -22.83 -4.41
C TYR A 363 -20.08 -21.34 -4.14
N ASN A 364 -21.26 -20.87 -3.74
CA ASN A 364 -21.41 -19.48 -3.34
C ASN A 364 -20.85 -19.22 -1.95
N GLU A 365 -20.76 -17.95 -1.55
CA GLU A 365 -20.31 -17.51 -0.21
C GLU A 365 -21.07 -18.18 0.97
N ASN A 366 -22.23 -18.79 0.71
CA ASN A 366 -23.02 -19.50 1.71
C ASN A 366 -22.83 -21.04 1.65
N GLY A 367 -21.82 -21.52 0.91
CA GLY A 367 -21.52 -22.94 0.70
C GLY A 367 -22.56 -23.69 -0.14
N ASN A 368 -23.38 -23.01 -0.94
CA ASN A 368 -24.35 -23.67 -1.82
C ASN A 368 -23.81 -23.78 -3.25
N GLU A 369 -23.88 -24.98 -3.81
CA GLU A 369 -23.56 -25.26 -5.20
C GLU A 369 -24.48 -24.48 -6.16
N MET A 370 -23.89 -23.89 -7.20
CA MET A 370 -24.55 -23.13 -8.26
C MET A 370 -23.86 -23.35 -9.60
N VAL A 371 -24.62 -23.27 -10.70
CA VAL A 371 -24.05 -23.27 -12.05
C VAL A 371 -23.56 -21.86 -12.39
N VAL A 372 -22.27 -21.73 -12.69
CA VAL A 372 -21.63 -20.49 -13.09
C VAL A 372 -21.62 -20.37 -14.60
N ASN A 373 -22.37 -19.40 -15.12
CA ASN A 373 -22.53 -19.19 -16.57
C ASN A 373 -21.73 -17.98 -17.08
N SER A 374 -21.13 -17.19 -16.18
CA SER A 374 -20.36 -16.00 -16.54
C SER A 374 -19.32 -15.66 -15.48
N VAL A 375 -18.29 -14.93 -15.88
CA VAL A 375 -17.29 -14.39 -14.94
C VAL A 375 -17.95 -13.48 -13.91
N LYS A 376 -19.03 -12.75 -14.24
CA LYS A 376 -19.75 -11.95 -13.24
C LYS A 376 -20.31 -12.81 -12.13
N GLN A 377 -20.94 -13.93 -12.48
CA GLN A 377 -21.45 -14.86 -11.49
C GLN A 377 -20.33 -15.49 -10.68
N LEU A 378 -19.22 -15.85 -11.34
CA LEU A 378 -18.05 -16.40 -10.68
C LEU A 378 -17.53 -15.43 -9.63
N VAL A 379 -17.20 -14.21 -10.03
CA VAL A 379 -16.58 -13.27 -9.11
C VAL A 379 -17.60 -12.76 -8.08
N SER A 380 -18.82 -12.40 -8.47
CA SER A 380 -19.76 -11.74 -7.55
C SER A 380 -20.54 -12.68 -6.62
N GLN A 381 -20.42 -14.00 -6.77
CA GLN A 381 -21.22 -14.96 -5.98
C GLN A 381 -20.37 -16.03 -5.32
N THR A 382 -19.06 -16.11 -5.59
CA THR A 382 -18.13 -17.07 -4.99
C THR A 382 -17.06 -16.33 -4.20
N ALA A 383 -16.26 -17.04 -3.39
CA ALA A 383 -15.16 -16.46 -2.61
C ALA A 383 -14.06 -15.83 -3.47
N LEU A 384 -14.11 -15.96 -4.82
CA LEU A 384 -13.17 -15.29 -5.71
C LEU A 384 -13.18 -13.76 -5.54
N ASN A 385 -14.27 -13.14 -5.06
CA ASN A 385 -14.29 -11.70 -4.73
C ASN A 385 -13.49 -11.31 -3.48
N GLN A 386 -13.08 -12.27 -2.65
CA GLN A 386 -12.21 -12.01 -1.50
C GLN A 386 -10.76 -11.89 -1.98
N HIS A 387 -10.40 -12.71 -2.97
CA HIS A 387 -9.09 -12.69 -3.63
C HIS A 387 -8.95 -11.62 -4.72
N LEU A 388 -10.07 -11.20 -5.30
CA LEU A 388 -10.10 -10.08 -6.22
C LEU A 388 -10.67 -8.90 -5.47
N TYR A 389 -9.85 -7.88 -5.15
CA TYR A 389 -10.29 -6.61 -4.54
C TYR A 389 -11.75 -6.29 -4.89
N SER A 390 -12.66 -6.47 -3.93
CA SER A 390 -14.12 -6.51 -4.16
C SER A 390 -14.64 -5.28 -4.92
N ASP A 391 -13.94 -4.16 -4.77
CA ASP A 391 -14.22 -2.87 -5.40
C ASP A 391 -13.73 -2.77 -6.83
N VAL A 392 -12.60 -3.43 -7.13
CA VAL A 392 -12.14 -3.66 -8.50
C VAL A 392 -13.16 -4.52 -9.21
N VAL A 393 -13.62 -5.58 -8.56
CA VAL A 393 -14.67 -6.44 -9.10
C VAL A 393 -15.95 -5.64 -9.30
N GLU A 394 -16.42 -4.85 -8.35
CA GLU A 394 -17.66 -4.11 -8.53
C GLU A 394 -17.55 -3.07 -9.66
N TYR A 395 -16.44 -2.34 -9.71
CA TYR A 395 -16.16 -1.35 -10.73
C TYR A 395 -16.08 -1.98 -12.13
N PHE A 396 -15.33 -3.08 -12.26
CA PHE A 396 -15.07 -3.72 -13.54
C PHE A 396 -16.11 -4.77 -13.91
N ALA A 397 -16.77 -5.48 -13.00
CA ALA A 397 -17.77 -6.51 -13.32
C ALA A 397 -19.04 -5.95 -13.95
N ASN A 398 -19.33 -4.68 -13.73
CA ASN A 398 -20.40 -4.00 -14.43
C ASN A 398 -20.04 -3.67 -15.89
N GLU A 399 -18.76 -3.58 -16.24
CA GLU A 399 -18.28 -3.28 -17.60
C GLU A 399 -17.78 -4.53 -18.36
N LEU A 400 -17.04 -5.39 -17.66
CA LEU A 400 -16.36 -6.57 -18.18
C LEU A 400 -17.30 -7.75 -18.37
N PHE A 401 -18.26 -7.95 -17.46
CA PHE A 401 -18.83 -9.27 -17.23
C PHE A 401 -20.36 -9.34 -17.40
N GLU A 402 -20.96 -8.44 -18.16
CA GLU A 402 -22.31 -8.70 -18.70
C GLU A 402 -22.30 -9.99 -19.54
N GLU A 403 -23.42 -10.73 -19.58
CA GLU A 403 -23.59 -11.98 -20.34
C GLU A 403 -23.16 -11.83 -21.83
N ARG A 404 -23.15 -10.59 -22.33
CA ARG A 404 -22.48 -10.18 -23.56
C ARG A 404 -21.78 -8.84 -23.36
N ASN A 405 -20.45 -8.84 -23.28
CA ASN A 405 -19.66 -7.62 -23.20
C ASN A 405 -20.03 -6.62 -24.33
N PRO A 406 -20.55 -5.42 -24.01
CA PRO A 406 -21.03 -4.48 -25.03
C PRO A 406 -19.95 -4.01 -26.01
N ILE A 407 -18.69 -3.96 -25.57
CA ILE A 407 -17.56 -3.53 -26.39
C ILE A 407 -17.20 -4.64 -27.40
N LEU A 408 -16.97 -5.86 -26.91
CA LEU A 408 -16.61 -7.00 -27.76
C LEU A 408 -17.72 -7.38 -28.76
N HIS A 409 -18.97 -7.05 -28.45
CA HIS A 409 -20.11 -7.31 -29.32
C HIS A 409 -20.60 -6.09 -30.12
N GLY A 410 -19.89 -4.96 -30.07
CA GLY A 410 -20.20 -3.77 -30.87
C GLY A 410 -21.50 -3.04 -30.49
N ASN A 411 -21.99 -3.26 -29.27
CA ASN A 411 -23.13 -2.55 -28.70
C ASN A 411 -22.72 -1.22 -28.03
N SER A 412 -21.42 -1.02 -27.78
CA SER A 412 -20.84 0.26 -27.37
C SER A 412 -19.87 0.78 -28.44
N SER A 413 -20.09 1.99 -28.95
CA SER A 413 -19.20 2.65 -29.93
C SER A 413 -18.19 3.60 -29.31
N ASP A 414 -18.43 4.00 -28.05
CA ASP A 414 -17.77 5.17 -27.44
C ASP A 414 -16.66 4.74 -26.47
N PHE A 415 -16.22 3.48 -26.54
CA PHE A 415 -15.21 2.91 -25.65
C PHE A 415 -13.76 3.27 -26.03
N ASN A 416 -13.53 3.80 -27.23
CA ASN A 416 -12.21 4.14 -27.77
C ASN A 416 -11.64 5.42 -27.13
N THR A 417 -11.31 5.37 -25.85
CA THR A 417 -10.72 6.49 -25.10
C THR A 417 -9.45 6.03 -24.39
N GLU A 418 -8.53 6.97 -24.20
CA GLU A 418 -7.28 6.76 -23.45
C GLU A 418 -7.57 6.25 -22.04
N VAL A 419 -8.46 6.96 -21.33
CA VAL A 419 -8.99 6.59 -20.01
C VAL A 419 -9.45 5.13 -19.96
N ASN A 420 -10.29 4.68 -20.91
CA ASN A 420 -10.81 3.32 -20.87
C ASN A 420 -9.73 2.27 -21.11
N SER A 421 -8.76 2.57 -21.98
CA SER A 421 -7.63 1.68 -22.21
C SER A 421 -6.71 1.63 -20.99
N ALA A 422 -6.43 2.78 -20.38
CA ALA A 422 -5.65 2.88 -19.14
C ALA A 422 -6.30 2.09 -18.00
N LYS A 423 -7.62 2.25 -17.79
CA LYS A 423 -8.42 1.45 -16.85
C LYS A 423 -8.15 -0.05 -17.00
N LYS A 424 -8.10 -0.57 -18.23
CA LYS A 424 -7.92 -2.02 -18.45
C LYS A 424 -6.50 -2.47 -18.19
N LEU A 425 -5.52 -1.64 -18.53
CA LEU A 425 -4.11 -1.90 -18.27
C LEU A 425 -3.81 -1.91 -16.76
N ILE A 426 -4.30 -0.91 -16.01
CA ILE A 426 -4.13 -0.87 -14.55
C ILE A 426 -4.82 -2.06 -13.89
N PHE A 427 -6.06 -2.35 -14.27
CA PHE A 427 -6.76 -3.54 -13.77
C PHE A 427 -5.96 -4.81 -14.04
N PHE A 428 -5.49 -4.98 -15.28
CA PHE A 428 -4.74 -6.16 -15.67
C PHE A 428 -3.46 -6.29 -14.85
N ARG A 429 -2.73 -5.19 -14.64
CA ARG A 429 -1.54 -5.13 -13.78
C ARG A 429 -1.83 -5.63 -12.38
N ASN A 430 -2.77 -4.99 -11.68
CA ASN A 430 -3.11 -5.36 -10.30
C ASN A 430 -3.55 -6.82 -10.23
N PHE A 431 -4.29 -7.29 -11.24
CA PHE A 431 -4.75 -8.67 -11.27
C PHE A 431 -3.59 -9.69 -11.47
N VAL A 432 -2.59 -9.38 -12.29
CA VAL A 432 -1.42 -10.26 -12.44
C VAL A 432 -0.44 -10.17 -11.27
N GLU A 433 -0.31 -9.00 -10.63
CA GLU A 433 0.50 -8.81 -9.42
C GLU A 433 -0.06 -9.62 -8.26
N GLU A 434 -1.38 -9.54 -8.01
CA GLU A 434 -2.06 -10.29 -6.95
C GLU A 434 -1.85 -11.80 -7.11
N PHE A 435 -2.10 -12.32 -8.31
CA PHE A 435 -1.88 -13.73 -8.61
C PHE A 435 -0.40 -14.13 -8.45
N SER A 436 0.52 -13.28 -8.90
CA SER A 436 1.95 -13.57 -8.78
C SER A 436 2.41 -13.60 -7.33
N SER A 437 1.86 -12.72 -6.49
CA SER A 437 2.03 -12.74 -5.04
C SER A 437 1.54 -14.07 -4.47
N ASP A 438 0.32 -14.47 -4.82
CA ASP A 438 -0.25 -15.76 -4.42
C ASP A 438 0.63 -16.95 -4.87
N LEU A 439 1.22 -16.93 -6.06
CA LEU A 439 2.10 -18.04 -6.45
C LEU A 439 3.40 -18.12 -5.63
N THR A 440 3.88 -16.99 -5.13
CA THR A 440 5.24 -16.87 -4.58
C THR A 440 5.28 -16.87 -3.06
N ASP A 441 4.21 -16.45 -2.39
CA ASP A 441 4.16 -16.38 -0.93
C ASP A 441 2.94 -17.12 -0.33
N PRO A 442 3.09 -18.43 -0.04
CA PRO A 442 2.03 -19.19 0.57
C PRO A 442 1.60 -18.80 1.99
N SER A 443 2.39 -17.95 2.66
CA SER A 443 2.08 -17.51 4.02
C SER A 443 0.88 -16.59 4.06
N HIS A 444 0.60 -15.87 2.96
CA HIS A 444 -0.50 -14.90 2.89
C HIS A 444 -1.86 -15.52 3.27
N TRP A 445 -2.09 -16.80 2.98
CA TRP A 445 -3.36 -17.49 3.30
C TRP A 445 -3.30 -18.27 4.62
N MET A 446 -2.11 -18.55 5.15
CA MET A 446 -1.98 -19.24 6.44
C MET A 446 -2.42 -18.32 7.59
N ASP A 447 -2.13 -17.02 7.50
CA ASP A 447 -2.46 -16.05 8.56
C ASP A 447 -3.96 -15.72 8.63
N GLU A 448 -4.69 -15.76 7.51
CA GLU A 448 -6.16 -15.59 7.50
C GLU A 448 -6.89 -16.87 7.97
N ILE A 449 -6.38 -18.04 7.59
CA ILE A 449 -6.93 -19.33 8.06
C ILE A 449 -6.68 -19.53 9.57
N GLU A 450 -5.55 -19.07 10.12
CA GLU A 450 -5.31 -19.12 11.58
C GLU A 450 -6.23 -18.18 12.39
N GLN A 451 -6.79 -17.12 11.78
CA GLN A 451 -7.76 -16.24 12.43
C GLN A 451 -9.19 -16.80 12.41
N ASP A 452 -9.58 -17.55 11.38
CA ASP A 452 -10.93 -18.15 11.28
C ASP A 452 -11.03 -19.56 11.88
N ILE A 453 -9.90 -20.24 12.12
CA ILE A 453 -9.83 -21.51 12.86
C ILE A 453 -9.52 -21.23 14.34
N ASP A 454 -10.43 -20.55 15.06
CA ASP A 454 -10.55 -20.70 16.52
C ASP A 454 -11.22 -22.05 16.85
N VAL A 455 -10.66 -23.13 16.29
CA VAL A 455 -11.01 -24.50 16.66
C VAL A 455 -10.21 -24.81 17.91
N ASP A 456 -10.90 -24.91 19.05
CA ASP A 456 -10.32 -25.35 20.32
C ASP A 456 -9.73 -26.75 20.14
N TRP A 457 -8.43 -26.82 19.82
CA TRP A 457 -7.68 -28.06 19.63
C TRP A 457 -7.71 -28.98 20.87
N LYS A 458 -8.23 -28.51 22.01
CA LYS A 458 -8.49 -29.35 23.20
C LYS A 458 -9.63 -30.34 23.02
N ASP A 459 -10.60 -30.06 22.14
CA ASP A 459 -11.74 -30.96 21.93
C ASP A 459 -11.41 -32.14 20.99
N ILE A 460 -10.38 -32.02 20.15
CA ILE A 460 -9.94 -33.11 19.25
C ILE A 460 -9.00 -34.10 19.97
N LEU A 461 -8.36 -33.70 21.07
CA LEU A 461 -7.45 -34.55 21.84
C LEU A 461 -8.07 -35.24 23.07
N THR A 462 -9.40 -35.21 23.24
CA THR A 462 -10.08 -35.86 24.37
C THR A 462 -11.09 -36.96 24.03
N SER A 463 -11.19 -37.40 22.78
CA SER A 463 -12.00 -38.59 22.43
C SER A 463 -11.15 -39.86 22.27
N ASP A 464 -10.50 -40.28 23.35
CA ASP A 464 -10.14 -41.69 23.58
C ASP A 464 -10.77 -42.08 24.93
N ASP A 465 -12.03 -42.55 24.88
CA ASP A 465 -12.65 -43.58 25.74
C ASP A 465 -14.20 -43.52 25.67
N GLU A 466 -14.80 -44.24 24.72
CA GLU A 466 -15.86 -45.29 24.88
C GLU A 466 -16.47 -45.76 23.55
#